data_AF-D6RG71-F1
#
_entry.id   AF-D6RG71-F1
#
_cell.length_a   1.000
_cell.length_b   1.000
_cell.length_c   1.000
_cell.angle_alpha   90.00
_cell.angle_beta   90.00
_cell.angle_gamma   90.00
#
_symmetry.space_group_name_H-M   'P 1'
#
loop_
_entity.id
_entity.type
_entity.pdbx_description
1 polymer ?
#
loop_
_entity_poly.entity_id
_entity_poly.type
_entity_poly.pdbx_seq_one_letter_code
_entity_poly.pdbx_strand_id
1 'polypeptide(L)'
;MTLDVGPEDELPDWAAAKEFYQKYDPKDIIGRGVSSVVRRCVHRATGDEFAVKIMEVSAERLSLEQLEEVRDATRREMHILRQDAERRAV
;
A
#
# COMPACT_ATOMS: atom_id res chain seq x y z
N MET A 1 8.16 25.52 -3.03
CA MET A 1 8.84 24.28 -2.59
C MET A 1 8.23 23.17 -3.41
N THR A 2 8.86 22.82 -4.53
CA THR A 2 8.39 21.75 -5.41
C THR A 2 8.64 20.43 -4.68
N LEU A 3 7.57 19.78 -4.23
CA LEU A 3 7.66 18.40 -3.77
C LEU A 3 8.09 17.58 -4.98
N ASP A 4 9.33 17.11 -4.97
CA ASP A 4 9.84 16.09 -5.88
C ASP A 4 8.97 14.84 -5.66
N VAL A 5 7.94 14.69 -6.49
CA VAL A 5 7.13 13.48 -6.58
C VAL A 5 7.97 12.54 -7.43
N GLY A 6 8.71 11.65 -6.75
CA GLY A 6 9.54 10.66 -7.42
C GLY A 6 8.70 9.76 -8.34
N PRO A 7 9.32 9.15 -9.37
CA PRO A 7 8.63 8.33 -10.39
C PRO A 7 7.93 7.07 -9.84
N GLU A 8 8.05 6.81 -8.53
CA GLU A 8 7.36 5.76 -7.79
C GLU A 8 5.86 6.07 -7.52
N ASP A 9 5.42 7.32 -7.68
CA ASP A 9 4.04 7.76 -7.46
C ASP A 9 3.14 7.72 -8.72
N GLU A 10 3.65 7.27 -9.88
CA GLU A 10 2.92 7.29 -11.18
C GLU A 10 2.75 5.92 -11.85
N LEU A 11 2.88 4.81 -11.12
CA LEU A 11 2.42 3.54 -11.70
C LEU A 11 0.89 3.53 -11.71
N PRO A 12 0.24 3.31 -12.87
CA PRO A 12 -1.21 3.21 -12.88
C PRO A 12 -1.64 2.02 -12.02
N ASP A 13 -2.78 2.13 -11.33
CA ASP A 13 -3.22 1.16 -10.31
C ASP A 13 -3.17 -0.29 -10.79
N TRP A 14 -3.48 -0.53 -12.07
CA TRP A 14 -3.41 -1.85 -12.69
C TRP A 14 -1.99 -2.40 -12.84
N ALA A 15 -0.99 -1.53 -13.06
CA ALA A 15 0.41 -1.92 -13.20
C ALA A 15 1.02 -2.25 -11.83
N ALA A 16 0.76 -1.41 -10.82
CA ALA A 16 1.17 -1.67 -9.44
C ALA A 16 0.50 -2.95 -8.89
N ALA A 17 -0.79 -3.14 -9.16
CA ALA A 17 -1.50 -4.36 -8.81
C ALA A 17 -0.90 -5.58 -9.52
N LYS A 18 -0.64 -5.49 -10.84
CA LYS A 18 -0.04 -6.58 -11.61
C LYS A 18 1.32 -6.99 -11.05
N GLU A 19 2.20 -6.04 -10.75
CA GLU A 19 3.52 -6.34 -10.18
C GLU A 19 3.39 -7.03 -8.83
N PHE A 20 2.50 -6.56 -7.96
CA PHE A 20 2.23 -7.19 -6.68
C PHE A 20 1.77 -8.65 -6.84
N TYR A 21 0.76 -8.92 -7.67
CA TYR A 21 0.23 -10.28 -7.88
C TYR A 21 1.22 -11.22 -8.60
N GLN A 22 2.16 -10.67 -9.38
CA GLN A 22 3.25 -11.42 -9.99
C GLN A 22 4.29 -11.87 -8.96
N LYS A 23 4.60 -11.05 -7.95
CA LYS A 23 5.62 -11.36 -6.93
C LYS A 23 5.06 -12.09 -5.71
N TYR A 24 3.81 -11.81 -5.35
CA TYR A 24 3.18 -12.32 -4.14
C TYR A 24 1.88 -13.06 -4.44
N ASP A 25 1.59 -14.07 -3.63
CA ASP A 25 0.36 -14.85 -3.67
C ASP A 25 -0.49 -14.56 -2.44
N PRO A 26 -1.55 -13.72 -2.55
CA PRO A 26 -2.42 -13.42 -1.42
C PRO A 26 -3.24 -14.64 -1.01
N LYS A 27 -3.28 -14.89 0.30
CA LYS A 27 -3.98 -16.01 0.93
C LYS A 27 -5.14 -15.49 1.78
N ASP A 28 -5.26 -15.94 3.02
CA ASP A 28 -6.40 -15.67 3.89
C ASP A 28 -6.42 -14.21 4.35
N ILE A 29 -7.64 -13.69 4.58
CA ILE A 29 -7.83 -12.39 5.22
C ILE A 29 -7.57 -12.55 6.71
N ILE A 30 -6.63 -11.77 7.24
CA ILE A 30 -6.24 -11.77 8.66
C ILE A 30 -6.65 -10.47 9.37
N GLY A 31 -7.11 -9.45 8.64
CA GLY A 31 -7.63 -8.21 9.21
C GLY A 31 -8.52 -7.44 8.24
N ARG A 32 -9.48 -6.67 8.77
CA ARG A 32 -10.37 -5.79 7.99
C ARG A 32 -10.42 -4.40 8.64
N GLY A 33 -10.21 -3.37 7.83
CA GLY A 33 -10.38 -1.97 8.19
C GLY A 33 -11.53 -1.33 7.39
N VAL A 34 -11.81 -0.06 7.67
CA VAL A 34 -12.88 0.71 7.02
C VAL A 34 -12.63 0.87 5.51
N SER A 35 -11.37 1.09 5.12
CA SER A 35 -10.93 1.30 3.73
C SER A 35 -9.83 0.33 3.31
N SER A 36 -9.67 -0.80 4.01
CA SER A 36 -8.57 -1.73 3.74
C SER A 36 -8.83 -3.15 4.18
N VAL A 37 -8.07 -4.07 3.62
CA VAL A 37 -8.01 -5.47 4.04
C VAL A 37 -6.56 -5.87 4.25
N VAL A 38 -6.29 -6.62 5.32
CA VAL A 38 -4.98 -7.22 5.56
C VAL A 38 -5.07 -8.71 5.26
N ARG A 39 -4.19 -9.20 4.39
CA ARG A 39 -4.10 -10.62 4.02
C ARG A 39 -2.73 -11.17 4.37
N ARG A 40 -2.69 -12.45 4.72
CA ARG A 40 -1.44 -13.22 4.63
C ARG A 40 -1.08 -13.33 3.14
N CYS A 41 0.17 -13.17 2.77
CA CYS A 41 0.65 -13.43 1.41
C CYS A 41 1.97 -14.19 1.44
N VAL A 42 2.25 -14.90 0.35
CA VAL A 42 3.48 -15.68 0.18
C VAL A 42 4.28 -15.09 -0.96
N HIS A 43 5.55 -14.78 -0.73
CA HIS A 43 6.45 -14.37 -1.81
C HIS A 43 6.74 -15.56 -2.72
N ARG A 44 6.37 -15.47 -4.00
CA ARG A 44 6.36 -16.63 -4.90
C ARG A 44 7.75 -17.24 -5.11
N ALA A 45 8.80 -16.42 -5.09
CA ALA A 45 10.16 -16.90 -5.35
C ALA A 45 10.83 -17.55 -4.14
N THR A 46 10.55 -17.09 -2.92
CA THR A 46 11.23 -17.58 -1.70
C THR A 46 10.35 -18.49 -0.84
N GLY A 47 9.02 -18.38 -0.98
CA GLY A 47 8.07 -19.06 -0.10
C GLY A 47 7.86 -18.36 1.25
N ASP A 48 8.52 -17.22 1.49
CA ASP A 48 8.39 -16.48 2.74
C ASP A 48 6.98 -15.89 2.90
N GLU A 49 6.48 -15.92 4.13
CA GLU A 49 5.17 -15.40 4.47
C GLU A 49 5.24 -13.95 4.97
N PHE A 50 4.31 -13.12 4.50
CA PHE A 50 4.17 -11.73 4.88
C PHE A 50 2.71 -11.36 5.14
N ALA A 51 2.49 -10.19 5.71
CA ALA A 51 1.18 -9.53 5.73
C ALA A 51 1.17 -8.39 4.72
N VAL A 52 0.13 -8.34 3.88
CA VAL A 52 -0.12 -7.24 2.95
C VAL A 52 -1.38 -6.50 3.36
N LYS A 53 -1.29 -5.17 3.51
CA LYS A 53 -2.43 -4.29 3.71
C LYS A 53 -2.79 -3.66 2.37
N ILE A 54 -3.94 -4.03 1.82
CA ILE A 54 -4.47 -3.52 0.55
C ILE A 54 -5.45 -2.40 0.89
N MET A 55 -5.12 -1.18 0.48
CA MET A 55 -5.94 0.02 0.71
C MET A 55 -6.83 0.27 -0.51
N GLU A 56 -8.13 0.46 -0.30
CA GLU A 56 -9.07 0.86 -1.34
C GLU A 56 -9.19 2.38 -1.35
N VAL A 57 -8.68 3.02 -2.41
CA VAL A 57 -8.70 4.47 -2.61
C VAL A 57 -9.54 4.78 -3.85
N SER A 58 -10.83 4.44 -3.80
CA SER A 58 -11.74 4.54 -4.96
C SER A 58 -12.50 5.88 -4.97
N ALA A 59 -12.45 6.59 -6.10
CA ALA A 59 -13.21 7.82 -6.33
C ALA A 59 -14.73 7.61 -6.45
N GLU A 60 -15.20 6.38 -6.70
CA GLU A 60 -16.63 6.09 -6.88
C GLU A 60 -17.46 6.26 -5.60
N ARG A 61 -16.81 6.29 -4.43
CA ARG A 61 -17.48 6.35 -3.12
C ARG A 61 -17.14 7.59 -2.30
N LEU A 62 -16.26 8.46 -2.82
CA LEU A 62 -15.69 9.59 -2.10
C LEU A 62 -15.72 10.86 -2.95
N SER A 63 -15.90 12.02 -2.31
CA SER A 63 -15.68 13.31 -2.98
C SER A 63 -14.19 13.49 -3.32
N LEU A 64 -13.87 14.42 -4.22
CA LEU A 64 -12.48 14.75 -4.56
C LEU A 64 -11.67 15.16 -3.33
N GLU A 65 -12.26 15.94 -2.42
CA GLU A 65 -11.65 16.36 -1.16
C GLU A 65 -11.38 15.16 -0.24
N GLN A 66 -12.35 14.25 -0.08
CA GLN A 66 -12.18 13.04 0.73
C GLN A 66 -11.13 12.09 0.14
N LEU A 67 -11.05 12.01 -1.19
CA LEU A 67 -10.03 11.22 -1.87
C LEU A 67 -8.63 11.77 -1.60
N GLU A 68 -8.48 13.09 -1.64
CA GLU A 68 -7.22 13.79 -1.31
C GLU A 68 -6.84 13.57 0.16
N GLU A 69 -7.80 13.66 1.09
CA GLU A 69 -7.58 13.34 2.50
C GLU A 69 -7.08 11.91 2.72
N VAL A 70 -7.68 10.92 2.04
CA VAL A 70 -7.27 9.51 2.12
C VAL A 70 -5.86 9.31 1.55
N ARG A 71 -5.54 9.97 0.43
CA ARG A 71 -4.20 9.93 -0.17
C ARG A 71 -3.16 10.52 0.76
N ASP A 72 -3.42 11.69 1.33
CA ASP A 72 -2.52 12.36 2.26
C ASP A 72 -2.33 11.57 3.56
N ALA A 73 -3.40 10.96 4.08
CA ALA A 73 -3.33 10.08 5.23
C ALA A 73 -2.46 8.84 4.93
N THR A 74 -2.66 8.21 3.77
CA THR A 74 -1.89 7.03 3.34
C THR A 74 -0.40 7.38 3.16
N ARG A 75 -0.11 8.54 2.57
CA ARG A 75 1.27 9.03 2.39
C ARG A 75 1.96 9.29 3.73
N ARG A 76 1.25 9.91 4.67
CA ARG A 76 1.74 10.14 6.04
C ARG A 76 1.99 8.83 6.78
N GLU A 77 1.07 7.86 6.68
CA GLU A 77 1.24 6.53 7.27
C GLU A 77 2.52 5.85 6.73
N MET A 78 2.70 5.82 5.40
CA MET A 78 3.90 5.25 4.80
C MET A 78 5.19 5.96 5.21
N HIS A 79 5.18 7.29 5.31
CA HIS A 79 6.35 8.07 5.72
C HIS A 79 6.83 7.69 7.12
N ILE A 80 5.91 7.58 8.08
CA ILE A 80 6.23 7.19 9.46
C ILE A 80 6.74 5.75 9.50
N LEU A 81 6.10 4.82 8.78
CA LEU A 81 6.53 3.42 8.73
C LEU A 81 7.95 3.27 8.16
N ARG A 82 8.32 4.05 7.13
CA ARG A 82 9.68 4.06 6.58
C ARG A 82 10.70 4.55 7.61
N GLN A 83 10.41 5.65 8.29
CA GLN A 83 11.31 6.20 9.34
C GLN A 83 11.54 5.20 10.49
N ASP A 84 10.48 4.53 10.94
CA ASP A 84 10.59 3.56 12.03
C ASP A 84 11.30 2.27 11.59
N ALA A 85 11.09 1.82 10.35
CA ALA A 85 11.79 0.67 9.80
C ALA A 85 13.31 0.89 9.75
N GLU A 86 13.74 2.07 9.31
CA GLU A 86 15.17 2.45 9.27
C GLU A 86 15.80 2.47 10.66
N ARG A 87 15.09 3.01 11.66
CA ARG A 87 15.58 3.05 13.05
C ARG A 87 15.80 1.67 13.66
N ARG A 88 15.02 0.66 13.25
CA ARG A 88 15.14 -0.71 13.77
C ARG A 88 16.23 -1.53 13.08
N ALA A 89 16.79 -1.02 11.98
CA ALA A 89 17.88 -1.67 11.24
C ALA A 89 19.28 -1.29 11.75
N VAL A 90 19.37 -0.41 12.76
CA VAL A 90 20.60 0.05 13.44
C VAL A 90 20.67 -0.55 14.83
#